data_AF-A0A1S6H2G4-F1
#
_entry.id   AF-A0A1S6H2G4-F1
#
_cell.length_a   1.000
_cell.length_b   1.000
_cell.length_c   1.000
_cell.angle_alpha   90.00
_cell.angle_beta   90.00
_cell.angle_gamma   90.00
#
_symmetry.space_group_name_H-M   'P 1'
#
loop_
_entity.id
_entity.type
_entity.pdbx_description
1 polymer ?
#
loop_
_entity_poly.entity_id
_entity_poly.type
_entity_poly.pdbx_seq_one_letter_code
_entity_poly.pdbx_strand_id
1 'polypeptide(L)'
;MVRLTHQPSVISNQPLRASDTFRRYGPMDKHEVRKQEVVGNRQEAVRRTREMLRSMTPEQVKQVIEFHRDLTVFEALALAKREGKIIVPNDIHDRVLTETRDKKYLEQNYPVWTGTLVIYEKPDKKFGKGVTFSWKHDEVKYSVSFTVPKQFQGKRSCALVIEHPDFDLVDLGNNRYEIKLVDESNIHLIESFPNKGGWYMPHAETGILQGEPVKESNKAIYLWRIFDSYIGLLLRDFYVDYYRRQGVYVYFRLSYVVGVHLVPLAAAEK
;
A
#
# COMPACT_ATOMS: atom_id res chain seq x y z
N MET A 1 33.83 -47.62 -23.40
CA MET A 1 34.59 -46.40 -23.05
C MET A 1 33.82 -45.22 -23.63
N VAL A 2 32.93 -44.59 -22.84
CA VAL A 2 31.98 -43.56 -23.31
C VAL A 2 32.53 -42.19 -22.90
N ARG A 3 32.82 -41.33 -23.89
CA ARG A 3 33.22 -39.93 -23.66
C ARG A 3 31.97 -39.06 -23.59
N LEU A 4 31.69 -38.49 -22.41
CA LEU A 4 30.71 -37.43 -22.22
C LEU A 4 31.37 -36.08 -22.56
N THR A 5 30.88 -35.41 -23.60
CA THR A 5 31.22 -34.02 -23.90
C THR A 5 30.32 -33.10 -23.07
N HIS A 6 30.89 -32.43 -22.07
CA HIS A 6 30.26 -31.29 -21.41
C HIS A 6 30.40 -30.05 -22.29
N GLN A 7 29.27 -29.49 -22.73
CA GLN A 7 29.22 -28.10 -23.19
C GLN A 7 29.17 -27.17 -21.96
N PRO A 8 29.99 -26.11 -21.91
CA PRO A 8 29.87 -25.10 -20.87
C PRO A 8 28.66 -24.20 -21.15
N SER A 9 27.73 -24.16 -20.21
CA SER A 9 26.67 -23.16 -20.18
C SER A 9 27.28 -21.80 -19.85
N VAL A 10 27.15 -20.85 -20.78
CA VAL A 10 27.52 -19.45 -20.57
C VAL A 10 26.54 -18.83 -19.57
N ILE A 11 26.94 -18.78 -18.30
CA ILE A 11 26.25 -17.96 -17.30
C ILE A 11 26.71 -16.52 -17.54
N SER A 12 25.83 -15.75 -18.18
CA SER A 12 25.98 -14.31 -18.37
C SER A 12 25.99 -13.61 -17.00
N ASN A 13 27.19 -13.35 -16.46
CA ASN A 13 27.42 -12.49 -15.30
C ASN A 13 27.31 -11.00 -15.70
N GLN A 14 26.12 -10.55 -16.10
CA GLN A 14 25.85 -9.11 -16.13
C GLN A 14 25.38 -8.66 -14.74
N PRO A 15 26.01 -7.63 -14.13
CA PRO A 15 25.52 -7.06 -12.89
C PRO A 15 24.14 -6.47 -13.12
N LEU A 16 23.16 -6.93 -12.32
CA LEU A 16 21.80 -6.39 -12.28
C LEU A 16 21.89 -4.87 -12.04
N ARG A 17 21.46 -4.07 -13.01
CA ARG A 17 21.43 -2.61 -12.87
C ARG A 17 20.27 -2.23 -11.94
N ALA A 18 20.51 -1.30 -11.02
CA ALA A 18 19.50 -0.74 -10.11
C ALA A 18 18.28 -0.09 -10.83
N SER A 19 18.36 0.11 -12.14
CA SER A 19 17.25 0.59 -12.98
C SER A 19 16.23 -0.49 -13.38
N ASP A 20 16.40 -1.73 -12.91
CA ASP A 20 15.64 -2.90 -13.39
C ASP A 20 14.60 -3.41 -12.36
N THR A 21 14.02 -2.49 -11.59
CA THR A 21 13.10 -2.76 -10.46
C THR A 21 11.80 -3.46 -10.88
N PHE A 22 11.47 -3.49 -12.17
CA PHE A 22 10.23 -4.08 -12.70
C PHE A 22 10.42 -5.48 -13.33
N ARG A 23 11.66 -5.98 -13.49
CA ARG A 23 11.87 -7.20 -14.30
C ARG A 23 11.43 -8.50 -13.65
N ARG A 24 11.29 -8.57 -12.32
CA ARG A 24 10.75 -9.79 -11.67
C ARG A 24 9.32 -10.11 -12.11
N TYR A 25 8.56 -9.11 -12.52
CA TYR A 25 7.18 -9.25 -12.96
C TYR A 25 6.95 -8.63 -14.35
N GLY A 26 7.98 -8.63 -15.20
CA GLY A 26 7.82 -8.33 -16.62
C GLY A 26 6.74 -9.22 -17.25
N PRO A 27 6.16 -8.84 -18.40
CA PRO A 27 5.12 -9.62 -19.04
C PRO A 27 5.62 -11.04 -19.32
N MET A 28 5.17 -12.01 -18.52
CA MET A 28 5.36 -13.43 -18.83
C MET A 28 4.64 -13.75 -20.13
N ASP A 29 5.10 -14.80 -20.81
CA ASP A 29 4.36 -15.42 -21.90
C ASP A 29 2.88 -15.52 -21.51
N LYS A 30 2.01 -15.04 -22.40
CA LYS A 30 0.56 -15.03 -22.19
C LYS A 30 0.08 -16.47 -22.05
N HIS A 31 0.09 -17.01 -20.83
CA HIS A 31 -0.80 -18.11 -20.50
C HIS A 31 -2.21 -17.52 -20.52
N GLU A 32 -3.04 -18.01 -21.44
CA GLU A 32 -4.47 -17.76 -21.45
C GLU A 32 -5.07 -18.37 -20.19
N VAL A 33 -4.93 -17.65 -19.07
CA VAL A 33 -5.82 -17.83 -17.93
C VAL A 33 -7.20 -17.44 -18.46
N ARG A 34 -8.13 -18.41 -18.51
CA ARG A 34 -9.53 -18.20 -18.92
C ARG A 34 -9.98 -16.85 -18.38
N LYS A 35 -10.21 -15.89 -19.29
CA LYS A 35 -10.83 -14.62 -18.93
C LYS A 35 -12.22 -14.96 -18.43
N GLN A 36 -12.37 -15.00 -17.12
CA GLN A 36 -13.70 -15.03 -16.53
C GLN A 36 -14.30 -13.67 -16.87
N GLU A 37 -15.21 -13.66 -17.83
CA GLU A 37 -16.10 -12.52 -18.07
C GLU A 37 -16.94 -12.33 -16.81
N VAL A 38 -16.38 -11.62 -15.84
CA VAL A 38 -17.15 -11.09 -14.73
C VAL A 38 -17.85 -9.85 -15.28
N VAL A 39 -18.96 -10.08 -16.01
CA VAL A 39 -19.94 -9.03 -16.36
C VAL A 39 -20.79 -8.76 -15.11
N GLY A 40 -20.12 -8.39 -14.02
CA GLY A 40 -20.67 -7.87 -12.79
C GLY A 40 -19.84 -6.65 -12.42
N ASN A 41 -20.47 -5.59 -11.91
CA ASN A 41 -19.78 -4.34 -11.63
C ASN A 41 -18.55 -4.60 -10.73
N ARG A 42 -17.33 -4.46 -11.27
CA ARG A 42 -16.07 -4.67 -10.51
C ARG A 42 -16.04 -3.85 -9.23
N GLN A 43 -16.59 -2.64 -9.25
CA GLN A 43 -16.67 -1.79 -8.06
C GLN A 43 -17.56 -2.41 -6.99
N GLU A 44 -18.66 -3.05 -7.38
CA GLU A 44 -19.54 -3.77 -6.46
C GLU A 44 -18.82 -4.98 -5.84
N ALA A 45 -18.04 -5.72 -6.63
CA ALA A 45 -17.22 -6.81 -6.10
C ALA A 45 -16.17 -6.30 -5.11
N VAL A 46 -15.50 -5.17 -5.41
CA VAL A 46 -14.56 -4.50 -4.49
C VAL A 46 -15.27 -4.08 -3.21
N ARG A 47 -16.43 -3.43 -3.31
CA ARG A 47 -17.24 -2.98 -2.16
C ARG A 47 -17.63 -4.15 -1.26
N ARG A 48 -18.20 -5.21 -1.84
CA ARG A 48 -18.56 -6.45 -1.13
C ARG A 48 -17.36 -7.09 -0.46
N THR A 49 -16.20 -7.13 -1.13
CA THR A 49 -14.97 -7.70 -0.56
C THR A 49 -14.52 -6.89 0.66
N ARG A 50 -14.55 -5.55 0.60
CA ARG A 50 -14.21 -4.68 1.73
C ARG A 50 -15.20 -4.85 2.88
N GLU A 51 -16.51 -4.88 2.61
CA GLU A 51 -17.56 -5.11 3.61
C GLU A 51 -17.41 -6.49 4.28
N MET A 52 -17.15 -7.53 3.47
CA MET A 52 -16.85 -8.87 3.96
C MET A 52 -15.65 -8.86 4.91
N LEU A 53 -14.51 -8.27 4.51
CA LEU A 53 -13.33 -8.18 5.37
C LEU A 53 -13.64 -7.44 6.67
N ARG A 54 -14.41 -6.36 6.64
CA ARG A 54 -14.82 -5.62 7.85
C ARG A 54 -15.73 -6.42 8.77
N SER A 55 -16.56 -7.32 8.24
CA SER A 55 -17.43 -8.20 9.04
C SER A 55 -16.70 -9.39 9.67
N MET A 56 -15.56 -9.80 9.13
CA MET A 56 -14.80 -10.97 9.60
C MET A 56 -14.09 -10.71 10.95
N THR A 57 -13.92 -11.75 11.75
CA THR A 57 -13.01 -11.72 12.89
C THR A 57 -11.55 -11.71 12.43
N PRO A 58 -10.57 -11.31 13.26
CA PRO A 58 -9.15 -11.44 12.91
C PRO A 58 -8.77 -12.86 12.47
N GLU A 59 -9.29 -13.90 13.13
CA GLU A 59 -9.07 -15.31 12.80
C GLU A 59 -9.55 -15.65 11.39
N GLN A 60 -10.73 -15.17 11.00
CA GLN A 60 -11.27 -15.37 9.67
C GLN A 60 -10.47 -14.59 8.62
N VAL A 61 -10.08 -13.35 8.90
CA VAL A 61 -9.22 -12.56 8.00
C VAL A 61 -7.91 -13.30 7.73
N LYS A 62 -7.25 -13.83 8.77
CA LYS A 62 -5.99 -14.59 8.63
C LYS A 62 -6.11 -15.81 7.71
N GLN A 63 -7.30 -16.39 7.55
CA GLN A 63 -7.54 -17.55 6.70
C GLN A 63 -7.73 -17.19 5.23
N VAL A 64 -8.15 -15.96 4.92
CA VAL A 64 -8.47 -15.53 3.54
C VAL A 64 -7.40 -14.64 2.92
N ILE A 65 -6.48 -14.12 3.72
CA ILE A 65 -5.36 -13.31 3.20
C ILE A 65 -4.27 -14.21 2.62
N GLU A 66 -3.75 -13.79 1.48
CA GLU A 66 -2.55 -14.36 0.87
C GLU A 66 -1.37 -13.43 1.14
N PHE A 67 -0.32 -13.99 1.73
CA PHE A 67 0.87 -13.22 2.09
C PHE A 67 1.97 -13.35 1.05
N HIS A 68 2.43 -12.20 0.55
CA HIS A 68 3.60 -12.12 -0.33
C HIS A 68 4.67 -11.27 0.35
N ARG A 69 5.92 -11.75 0.30
CA ARG A 69 7.07 -11.07 0.89
C ARG A 69 7.90 -10.36 -0.17
N ASP A 70 8.73 -9.46 0.31
CA ASP A 70 9.82 -8.85 -0.44
C ASP A 70 9.37 -8.13 -1.71
N LEU A 71 8.29 -7.36 -1.59
CA LEU A 71 7.73 -6.53 -2.66
C LEU A 71 7.86 -5.03 -2.35
N THR A 72 8.22 -4.27 -3.37
CA THR A 72 8.02 -2.82 -3.40
C THR A 72 6.53 -2.46 -3.60
N VAL A 73 6.16 -1.20 -3.41
CA VAL A 73 4.78 -0.74 -3.70
C VAL A 73 4.42 -0.98 -5.16
N PHE A 74 5.37 -0.77 -6.08
CA PHE A 74 5.18 -0.99 -7.51
C PHE A 74 4.84 -2.45 -7.81
N GLU A 75 5.61 -3.38 -7.25
CA GLU A 75 5.40 -4.82 -7.44
C GLU A 75 4.10 -5.30 -6.78
N ALA A 76 3.79 -4.79 -5.59
CA ALA A 76 2.55 -5.13 -4.89
C ALA A 76 1.29 -4.72 -5.68
N LEU A 77 1.27 -3.50 -6.23
CA LEU A 77 0.16 -3.01 -7.06
C LEU A 77 0.05 -3.79 -8.38
N ALA A 78 1.19 -4.06 -9.03
CA ALA A 78 1.21 -4.85 -10.26
C ALA A 78 0.71 -6.29 -10.03
N LEU A 79 1.13 -6.92 -8.92
CA LEU A 79 0.70 -8.25 -8.52
C LEU A 79 -0.81 -8.31 -8.25
N ALA A 80 -1.33 -7.39 -7.44
CA ALA A 80 -2.75 -7.32 -7.13
C ALA A 80 -3.61 -7.14 -8.39
N LYS A 81 -3.18 -6.24 -9.30
CA LYS A 81 -3.85 -6.01 -10.58
C LYS A 81 -3.84 -7.25 -11.48
N ARG A 82 -2.68 -7.90 -11.62
CA ARG A 82 -2.51 -9.12 -12.42
C ARG A 82 -3.40 -10.26 -11.93
N GLU A 83 -3.54 -10.40 -10.62
CA GLU A 83 -4.30 -11.50 -10.00
C GLU A 83 -5.76 -11.16 -9.76
N GLY A 84 -6.20 -9.93 -10.08
CA GLY A 84 -7.57 -9.49 -9.82
C GLY A 84 -7.92 -9.49 -8.33
N LYS A 85 -6.94 -9.23 -7.47
CA LYS A 85 -7.07 -9.19 -6.01
C LYS A 85 -7.07 -7.76 -5.50
N ILE A 86 -7.49 -7.59 -4.25
CA ILE A 86 -7.29 -6.33 -3.52
C ILE A 86 -6.16 -6.46 -2.52
N ILE A 87 -5.36 -5.40 -2.37
CA ILE A 87 -4.48 -5.24 -1.23
C ILE A 87 -5.34 -4.93 0.00
N VAL A 88 -5.08 -5.61 1.12
CA VAL A 88 -5.86 -5.46 2.35
C VAL A 88 -5.77 -4.03 2.90
N PRO A 89 -6.91 -3.35 3.17
CA PRO A 89 -6.95 -2.00 3.73
C PRO A 89 -6.32 -1.84 5.13
N ASN A 90 -5.97 -0.61 5.51
CA ASN A 90 -5.36 -0.30 6.81
C ASN A 90 -6.26 -0.64 8.01
N ASP A 91 -7.56 -0.32 7.95
CA ASP A 91 -8.52 -0.60 9.03
C ASP A 91 -8.58 -2.09 9.38
N ILE A 92 -8.45 -2.96 8.38
CA ILE A 92 -8.36 -4.41 8.58
C ILE A 92 -7.05 -4.82 9.26
N HIS A 93 -5.92 -4.24 8.84
CA HIS A 93 -4.62 -4.49 9.48
C HIS A 93 -4.57 -3.99 10.92
N ASP A 94 -5.19 -2.84 11.20
CA ASP A 94 -5.36 -2.29 12.54
C ASP A 94 -6.02 -3.32 13.46
N ARG A 95 -7.12 -3.90 13.01
CA ARG A 95 -7.82 -4.93 13.78
C ARG A 95 -6.97 -6.18 13.98
N VAL A 96 -6.31 -6.68 12.93
CA VAL A 96 -5.45 -7.87 13.03
C VAL A 96 -4.32 -7.65 14.04
N LEU A 97 -3.64 -6.50 13.99
CA LEU A 97 -2.53 -6.16 14.88
C LEU A 97 -2.96 -6.00 16.35
N THR A 98 -4.14 -5.41 16.58
CA THR A 98 -4.63 -5.12 17.93
C THR A 98 -5.27 -6.33 18.61
N GLU A 99 -5.95 -7.20 17.86
CA GLU A 99 -6.73 -8.30 18.43
C GLU A 99 -6.01 -9.67 18.37
N THR A 100 -5.10 -9.90 17.42
CA THR A 100 -4.42 -11.21 17.30
C THR A 100 -3.33 -11.36 18.35
N ARG A 101 -3.47 -12.25 19.34
CA ARG A 101 -2.44 -12.46 20.38
C ARG A 101 -1.20 -13.23 19.91
N ASP A 102 -1.29 -14.00 18.84
CA ASP A 102 -0.18 -14.82 18.31
C ASP A 102 0.99 -13.95 17.83
N LYS A 103 2.06 -13.92 18.64
CA LYS A 103 3.27 -13.14 18.35
C LYS A 103 4.03 -13.68 17.14
N LYS A 104 4.10 -15.01 17.00
CA LYS A 104 4.84 -15.66 15.90
C LYS A 104 4.20 -15.33 14.57
N TYR A 105 2.86 -15.34 14.53
CA TYR A 105 2.12 -14.89 13.35
C TYR A 105 2.50 -13.44 12.96
N LEU A 106 2.51 -12.52 13.91
CA LEU A 106 2.82 -11.12 13.63
C LEU A 106 4.27 -10.91 13.17
N GLU A 107 5.23 -11.56 13.82
CA GLU A 107 6.64 -11.54 13.42
C GLU A 107 6.86 -12.09 12.00
N GLN A 108 6.03 -13.04 11.58
CA GLN A 108 6.14 -13.66 10.26
C GLN A 108 5.42 -12.87 9.17
N ASN A 109 4.41 -12.08 9.49
CA ASN A 109 3.52 -11.45 8.51
C ASN A 109 3.60 -9.93 8.48
N TYR A 110 4.49 -9.32 9.26
CA TYR A 110 4.72 -7.86 9.29
C TYR A 110 6.23 -7.55 9.27
N PRO A 111 6.67 -6.40 8.73
CA PRO A 111 5.87 -5.28 8.22
C PRO A 111 5.22 -5.52 6.85
N VAL A 112 4.14 -4.78 6.57
CA VAL A 112 3.43 -4.83 5.28
C VAL A 112 2.98 -3.48 4.75
N TRP A 113 2.95 -3.36 3.43
CA TRP A 113 2.17 -2.35 2.74
C TRP A 113 0.68 -2.67 2.85
N THR A 114 -0.13 -1.67 3.19
CA THR A 114 -1.59 -1.78 3.15
C THR A 114 -2.13 -1.28 1.82
N GLY A 115 -3.40 -1.57 1.55
CA GLY A 115 -4.13 -1.05 0.39
C GLY A 115 -4.47 0.43 0.49
N THR A 116 -4.09 1.10 1.57
CA THR A 116 -4.48 2.48 1.86
C THR A 116 -3.39 3.45 1.39
N LEU A 117 -3.67 4.20 0.33
CA LEU A 117 -2.86 5.30 -0.16
C LEU A 117 -3.13 6.55 0.67
N VAL A 118 -2.06 7.20 1.15
CA VAL A 118 -2.13 8.48 1.84
C VAL A 118 -1.37 9.55 1.07
N ILE A 119 -2.01 10.70 0.91
CA ILE A 119 -1.48 11.86 0.20
C ILE A 119 -1.61 13.09 1.09
N TYR A 120 -0.50 13.77 1.37
CA TYR A 120 -0.53 15.05 2.07
C TYR A 120 0.54 16.01 1.56
N GLU A 121 0.31 17.29 1.80
CA GLU A 121 1.31 18.34 1.63
C GLU A 121 2.09 18.58 2.93
N LYS A 122 3.19 19.34 2.79
CA LYS A 122 3.98 19.81 3.94
C LYS A 122 3.07 20.43 5.03
N PRO A 123 3.43 20.33 6.32
CA PRO A 123 2.73 21.03 7.38
C PRO A 123 2.38 22.48 7.01
N ASP A 124 1.15 22.89 7.30
CA ASP A 124 0.59 24.22 7.05
C ASP A 124 0.51 24.68 5.58
N LYS A 125 1.06 23.90 4.65
CA LYS A 125 0.94 24.16 3.21
C LYS A 125 -0.43 23.72 2.72
N LYS A 126 -1.05 24.58 1.91
CA LYS A 126 -2.32 24.28 1.25
C LYS A 126 -2.11 23.32 0.08
N PHE A 127 -3.08 22.44 -0.18
CA PHE A 127 -3.12 21.69 -1.43
C PHE A 127 -3.24 22.64 -2.63
N GLY A 128 -2.26 22.55 -3.54
CA GLY A 128 -2.31 23.21 -4.84
C GLY A 128 -3.09 22.39 -5.87
N LYS A 129 -2.78 22.59 -7.16
CA LYS A 129 -3.35 21.77 -8.25
C LYS A 129 -2.89 20.31 -8.21
N GLY A 130 -1.73 20.05 -7.62
CA GLY A 130 -1.18 18.72 -7.46
C GLY A 130 -0.25 18.63 -6.27
N VAL A 131 0.02 17.40 -5.84
CA VAL A 131 1.06 17.05 -4.87
C VAL A 131 2.14 16.29 -5.61
N THR A 132 3.40 16.52 -5.26
CA THR A 132 4.52 15.73 -5.77
C THR A 132 5.37 15.31 -4.60
N PHE A 133 5.65 14.01 -4.52
CA PHE A 133 6.61 13.43 -3.59
C PHE A 133 7.81 12.94 -4.38
N SER A 134 9.01 13.32 -3.97
CA SER A 134 10.26 12.95 -4.63
C SER A 134 11.24 12.34 -3.64
N TRP A 135 11.98 11.32 -4.06
CA TRP A 135 13.04 10.71 -3.26
C TRP A 135 14.22 10.32 -4.14
N LYS A 136 15.36 10.02 -3.50
CA LYS A 136 16.58 9.56 -4.16
C LYS A 136 16.92 8.15 -3.67
N HIS A 137 17.26 7.25 -4.58
CA HIS A 137 17.71 5.89 -4.29
C HIS A 137 18.83 5.55 -5.28
N ASP A 138 20.00 5.15 -4.77
CA ASP A 138 21.20 4.84 -5.57
C ASP A 138 21.51 5.89 -6.64
N GLU A 139 21.56 7.15 -6.19
CA GLU A 139 21.78 8.32 -7.05
C GLU A 139 20.66 8.70 -8.03
N VAL A 140 19.70 7.81 -8.25
CA VAL A 140 18.55 8.02 -9.11
C VAL A 140 17.44 8.77 -8.37
N LYS A 141 16.92 9.82 -9.00
CA LYS A 141 15.75 10.57 -8.49
C LYS A 141 14.47 9.94 -9.00
N TYR A 142 13.56 9.67 -8.08
CA TYR A 142 12.21 9.21 -8.34
C TYR A 142 11.20 10.27 -7.92
N SER A 143 10.06 10.32 -8.59
CA SER A 143 8.94 11.16 -8.16
C SER A 143 7.60 10.54 -8.47
N VAL A 144 6.64 10.70 -7.58
CA VAL A 144 5.24 10.41 -7.82
C VAL A 144 4.43 11.69 -7.69
N SER A 145 3.47 11.90 -8.58
CA SER A 145 2.55 13.04 -8.56
C SER A 145 1.10 12.60 -8.43
N PHE A 146 0.27 13.49 -7.88
CA PHE A 146 -1.18 13.32 -7.82
C PHE A 146 -1.86 14.65 -8.15
N THR A 147 -2.82 14.62 -9.07
CA THR A 147 -3.66 15.79 -9.38
C THR A 147 -4.77 15.91 -8.34
N VAL A 148 -4.78 17.01 -7.58
CA VAL A 148 -5.72 17.20 -6.46
C VAL A 148 -7.10 17.61 -7.01
N PRO A 149 -8.19 16.87 -6.68
CA PRO A 149 -9.55 17.27 -7.04
C PRO A 149 -9.89 18.68 -6.55
N LYS A 150 -10.64 19.44 -7.35
CA LYS A 150 -10.95 20.85 -7.06
C LYS A 150 -11.55 21.07 -5.66
N GLN A 151 -12.40 20.16 -5.18
CA GLN A 151 -13.02 20.30 -3.84
C GLN A 151 -12.02 20.23 -2.67
N PHE A 152 -10.81 19.72 -2.89
CA PHE A 152 -9.78 19.60 -1.85
C PHE A 152 -8.68 20.66 -1.97
N GLN A 153 -8.63 21.41 -3.08
CA GLN A 153 -7.63 22.47 -3.27
C GLN A 153 -7.84 23.59 -2.24
N GLY A 154 -6.75 24.17 -1.75
CA GLY A 154 -6.77 25.23 -0.74
C GLY A 154 -6.92 24.76 0.71
N LYS A 155 -7.30 23.49 0.95
CA LYS A 155 -7.28 22.89 2.29
C LYS A 155 -5.83 22.73 2.77
N ARG A 156 -5.60 22.91 4.07
CA ARG A 156 -4.27 22.84 4.74
C ARG A 156 -4.30 21.79 5.84
N SER A 157 -3.13 21.27 6.20
CA SER A 157 -2.97 20.35 7.34
C SER A 157 -3.95 19.17 7.30
N CYS A 158 -4.20 18.65 6.10
CA CYS A 158 -5.10 17.54 5.84
C CYS A 158 -4.40 16.46 5.02
N ALA A 159 -4.99 15.27 5.00
CA ALA A 159 -4.55 14.17 4.15
C ALA A 159 -5.74 13.66 3.31
N LEU A 160 -5.44 13.21 2.10
CA LEU A 160 -6.36 12.47 1.25
C LEU A 160 -6.03 10.99 1.37
N VAL A 161 -7.06 10.17 1.52
CA VAL A 161 -6.95 8.74 1.75
C VAL A 161 -7.78 8.01 0.71
N ILE A 162 -7.16 7.06 0.02
CA ILE A 162 -7.76 6.34 -1.10
C ILE A 162 -7.42 4.85 -0.92
N GLU A 163 -8.43 3.99 -1.04
CA GLU A 163 -8.24 2.55 -0.87
C GLU A 163 -8.02 1.86 -2.22
N HIS A 164 -7.11 0.89 -2.27
CA HIS A 164 -6.90 0.05 -3.44
C HIS A 164 -8.15 -0.85 -3.68
N PRO A 165 -8.64 -1.00 -4.91
CA PRO A 165 -8.06 -0.57 -6.20
C PRO A 165 -8.65 0.72 -6.77
N ASP A 166 -9.03 1.71 -5.95
CA ASP A 166 -9.70 2.95 -6.41
C ASP A 166 -8.70 3.95 -7.03
N PHE A 167 -7.43 3.54 -7.19
CA PHE A 167 -6.39 4.26 -7.88
C PHE A 167 -5.48 3.29 -8.65
N ASP A 168 -4.84 3.81 -9.69
CA ASP A 168 -3.77 3.20 -10.46
C ASP A 168 -2.48 4.03 -10.29
N LEU A 169 -1.32 3.37 -10.44
CA LEU A 169 -0.01 4.02 -10.53
C LEU A 169 0.49 3.91 -11.98
N VAL A 170 0.61 5.06 -12.64
CA VAL A 170 0.99 5.16 -14.05
C VAL A 170 2.46 5.53 -14.15
N ASP A 171 3.25 4.78 -14.92
CA ASP A 171 4.64 5.12 -15.25
C ASP A 171 4.66 6.17 -16.38
N LEU A 172 5.27 7.32 -16.09
CA LEU A 172 5.46 8.44 -17.03
C LEU A 172 6.87 8.47 -17.65
N GLY A 173 7.66 7.42 -17.42
CA GLY A 173 9.06 7.30 -17.81
C GLY A 173 10.00 8.17 -16.97
N ASN A 174 11.29 7.88 -17.08
CA ASN A 174 12.35 8.59 -16.36
C ASN A 174 12.14 8.62 -14.83
N ASN A 175 11.69 7.50 -14.26
CA ASN A 175 11.43 7.34 -12.83
C ASN A 175 10.36 8.30 -12.26
N ARG A 176 9.43 8.75 -13.13
CA ARG A 176 8.30 9.59 -12.76
C ARG A 176 7.02 8.78 -12.85
N TYR A 177 6.17 8.92 -11.85
CA TYR A 177 4.91 8.21 -11.76
C TYR A 177 3.76 9.17 -11.45
N GLU A 178 2.54 8.77 -11.79
CA GLU A 178 1.33 9.50 -11.44
C GLU A 178 0.30 8.56 -10.81
N ILE A 179 -0.30 9.00 -9.71
CA ILE A 179 -1.51 8.38 -9.16
C ILE A 179 -2.70 8.85 -9.98
N LYS A 180 -3.37 7.91 -10.65
CA LYS A 180 -4.61 8.16 -11.39
C LYS A 180 -5.78 7.53 -10.65
N LEU A 181 -6.83 8.31 -10.41
CA LEU A 181 -8.06 7.81 -9.81
C LEU A 181 -8.81 6.93 -10.80
N VAL A 182 -9.42 5.85 -10.29
CA VAL A 182 -10.44 5.11 -11.03
C VAL A 182 -11.75 5.92 -10.99
N ASP A 183 -12.58 5.80 -12.02
CA ASP A 183 -13.88 6.47 -12.03
C ASP A 183 -14.69 6.10 -10.78
N GLU A 184 -15.33 7.11 -10.18
CA GLU A 184 -16.10 7.00 -8.93
C GLU A 184 -15.28 6.59 -7.70
N SER A 185 -13.95 6.76 -7.73
CA SER A 185 -13.09 6.55 -6.57
C SER A 185 -13.56 7.34 -5.35
N ASN A 186 -13.62 6.69 -4.19
CA ASN A 186 -13.89 7.40 -2.94
C ASN A 186 -12.59 7.98 -2.38
N ILE A 187 -12.58 9.27 -2.08
CA ILE A 187 -11.45 9.97 -1.46
C ILE A 187 -11.90 10.47 -0.11
N HIS A 188 -11.37 9.88 0.95
CA HIS A 188 -11.62 10.34 2.31
C HIS A 188 -10.68 11.50 2.64
N LEU A 189 -11.25 12.57 3.20
CA LEU A 189 -10.49 13.71 3.68
C LEU A 189 -10.28 13.59 5.20
N ILE A 190 -9.02 13.57 5.62
CA ILE A 190 -8.64 13.71 7.03
C ILE A 190 -8.36 15.18 7.29
N GLU A 191 -9.30 15.90 7.89
CA GLU A 191 -9.26 17.37 7.98
C GLU A 191 -8.14 17.91 8.85
N SER A 192 -7.74 17.17 9.88
CA SER A 192 -6.71 17.57 10.86
C SER A 192 -5.59 16.52 10.90
N PHE A 193 -4.87 16.35 9.80
CA PHE A 193 -3.78 15.38 9.72
C PHE A 193 -2.54 15.88 10.51
N PRO A 194 -1.94 15.07 11.41
CA PRO A 194 -0.99 15.58 12.39
C PRO A 194 0.32 16.08 11.80
N ASN A 195 0.75 17.29 12.16
CA ASN A 195 1.92 17.98 11.59
C ASN A 195 3.31 17.45 12.00
N LYS A 196 3.37 16.50 12.93
CA LYS A 196 4.61 15.90 13.45
C LYS A 196 4.39 14.44 13.83
N GLY A 197 5.49 13.73 14.12
CA GLY A 197 5.40 12.40 14.71
C GLY A 197 4.92 12.44 16.16
N GLY A 198 4.26 11.38 16.61
CA GLY A 198 3.68 11.30 17.96
C GLY A 198 2.51 10.34 18.06
N TRP A 199 1.88 10.30 19.24
CA TRP A 199 0.69 9.49 19.51
C TRP A 199 -0.57 10.27 19.14
N TYR A 200 -1.45 9.64 18.37
CA TYR A 200 -2.69 10.27 17.88
C TYR A 200 -3.86 9.28 17.94
N MET A 201 -5.08 9.83 17.88
CA MET A 201 -6.28 9.02 17.73
C MET A 201 -6.51 8.67 16.25
N PRO A 202 -6.84 7.41 15.94
CA PRO A 202 -7.23 7.04 14.58
C PRO A 202 -8.59 7.64 14.22
N HIS A 203 -8.75 8.02 12.95
CA HIS A 203 -10.04 8.35 12.35
C HIS A 203 -10.92 7.10 12.34
N ALA A 204 -12.17 7.24 12.80
CA ALA A 204 -13.05 6.11 13.08
C ALA A 204 -13.33 5.24 11.85
N GLU A 205 -13.38 5.84 10.66
CA GLU A 205 -13.70 5.14 9.41
C GLU A 205 -12.48 4.56 8.71
N THR A 206 -11.34 5.28 8.72
CA THR A 206 -10.19 4.98 7.86
C THR A 206 -8.98 4.44 8.64
N GLY A 207 -9.00 4.55 9.97
CA GLY A 207 -7.87 4.26 10.84
C GLY A 207 -6.73 5.29 10.76
N ILE A 208 -6.84 6.32 9.90
CA ILE A 208 -5.78 7.30 9.69
C ILE A 208 -5.71 8.27 10.86
N LEU A 209 -4.51 8.51 11.35
CA LEU A 209 -4.27 9.36 12.50
C LEU A 209 -4.70 10.81 12.26
N GLN A 210 -5.34 11.42 13.27
CA GLN A 210 -5.85 12.78 13.20
C GLN A 210 -5.83 13.52 14.54
N GLY A 211 -5.93 14.83 14.46
CA GLY A 211 -6.10 15.74 15.59
C GLY A 211 -4.79 16.09 16.31
N GLU A 212 -4.96 16.56 17.54
CA GLU A 212 -3.85 16.94 18.41
C GLU A 212 -3.13 15.73 19.00
N PRO A 213 -1.84 15.85 19.35
CA PRO A 213 -1.11 14.79 20.03
C PRO A 213 -1.81 14.40 21.34
N VAL A 214 -1.92 13.10 21.58
CA VAL A 214 -2.45 12.54 22.82
C VAL A 214 -1.34 11.87 23.63
N LYS A 215 -1.63 11.55 24.90
CA LYS A 215 -0.76 10.66 25.66
C LYS A 215 -0.84 9.26 25.08
N GLU A 216 0.26 8.53 25.18
CA GLU A 216 0.32 7.12 24.84
C GLU A 216 -0.77 6.33 25.58
N SER A 217 -1.52 5.51 24.84
CA SER A 217 -2.56 4.64 25.38
C SER A 217 -2.84 3.47 24.44
N ASN A 218 -3.61 2.47 24.88
CA ASN A 218 -3.99 1.33 24.03
C ASN A 218 -4.91 1.70 22.85
N LYS A 219 -5.41 2.94 22.81
CA LYS A 219 -6.28 3.47 21.74
C LYS A 219 -5.54 4.44 20.80
N ALA A 220 -4.34 4.87 21.19
CA ALA A 220 -3.55 5.81 20.41
C ALA A 220 -2.52 5.04 19.58
N ILE A 221 -2.32 5.48 18.34
CA ILE A 221 -1.36 4.87 17.41
C ILE A 221 -0.20 5.87 17.22
N TYR A 222 1.02 5.36 17.15
CA TYR A 222 2.18 6.21 16.91
C TYR A 222 2.34 6.48 15.41
N LEU A 223 2.42 7.76 15.05
CA LEU A 223 2.70 8.24 13.69
C LEU A 223 4.19 8.47 13.48
N TRP A 224 4.79 7.71 12.56
CA TRP A 224 6.08 8.05 11.97
C TRP A 224 5.86 8.85 10.69
N ARG A 225 5.98 10.19 10.77
CA ARG A 225 5.69 11.11 9.66
C ARG A 225 6.96 11.72 9.08
N ILE A 226 7.06 11.80 7.75
CA ILE A 226 8.00 12.72 7.08
C ILE A 226 7.46 14.16 7.07
N PHE A 227 8.33 15.14 7.32
CA PHE A 227 7.98 16.57 7.35
C PHE A 227 7.91 17.23 5.95
N ASP A 228 8.01 16.44 4.87
CA ASP A 228 7.80 16.91 3.49
C ASP A 228 6.35 16.65 3.04
N SER A 229 6.02 16.79 1.75
CA SER A 229 4.85 16.14 1.15
C SER A 229 5.04 14.62 1.14
N TYR A 230 3.95 13.90 1.00
CA TYR A 230 3.98 12.44 0.90
C TYR A 230 2.90 11.93 -0.03
N ILE A 231 3.25 10.90 -0.80
CA ILE A 231 2.33 10.08 -1.59
C ILE A 231 2.85 8.64 -1.47
N GLY A 232 2.06 7.76 -0.88
CA GLY A 232 2.40 6.34 -0.83
C GLY A 232 1.45 5.50 0.00
N LEU A 233 1.58 4.18 -0.14
CA LEU A 233 0.85 3.25 0.70
C LEU A 233 1.28 3.39 2.15
N LEU A 234 0.37 3.15 3.08
CA LEU A 234 0.72 3.05 4.48
C LEU A 234 1.47 1.76 4.73
N LEU A 235 2.49 1.87 5.56
CA LEU A 235 3.17 0.70 6.10
C LEU A 235 2.73 0.48 7.53
N ARG A 236 2.42 -0.78 7.83
CA ARG A 236 2.11 -1.27 9.16
C ARG A 236 3.21 -2.18 9.63
N ASP A 237 3.62 -1.95 10.87
CA ASP A 237 4.60 -2.77 11.55
C ASP A 237 4.06 -3.14 12.94
N PHE A 238 4.58 -4.24 13.49
CA PHE A 238 4.29 -4.69 14.84
C PHE A 238 5.30 -4.13 15.87
N TYR A 239 6.38 -3.48 15.44
CA TYR A 239 7.42 -2.93 16.30
C TYR A 239 7.17 -1.48 16.73
N VAL A 240 6.42 -1.27 17.82
CA VAL A 240 6.59 -0.09 18.70
C VAL A 240 6.32 -0.52 20.15
N ASP A 241 7.33 -1.14 20.76
CA ASP A 241 7.35 -1.62 22.15
C ASP A 241 6.57 -2.92 22.42
N TYR A 242 7.13 -3.79 23.26
CA TYR A 242 6.76 -5.21 23.46
C TYR A 242 5.27 -5.47 23.81
N TYR A 243 4.52 -4.43 24.13
CA TYR A 243 3.14 -4.49 24.60
C TYR A 243 2.13 -3.78 23.70
N ARG A 244 2.54 -2.98 22.69
CA ARG A 244 1.62 -2.09 21.94
C ARG A 244 1.91 -2.07 20.44
N ARG A 245 1.16 -2.87 19.69
CA ARG A 245 1.38 -3.17 18.25
C ARG A 245 0.72 -2.15 17.33
N GLN A 246 1.18 -0.90 17.29
CA GLN A 246 0.45 0.17 16.61
C GLN A 246 1.37 1.28 16.04
N GLY A 247 2.34 0.92 15.21
CA GLY A 247 3.09 1.88 14.39
C GLY A 247 2.43 2.08 13.02
N VAL A 248 2.11 3.33 12.68
CA VAL A 248 1.76 3.72 11.29
C VAL A 248 2.90 4.54 10.73
N TYR A 249 3.42 4.10 9.58
CA TYR A 249 4.55 4.75 8.94
C TYR A 249 4.10 5.45 7.66
N VAL A 250 4.27 6.77 7.68
CA VAL A 250 4.07 7.67 6.54
C VAL A 250 5.40 8.38 6.27
N TYR A 251 6.40 7.54 6.04
CA TYR A 251 7.81 7.92 5.95
C TYR A 251 8.55 7.09 4.89
N PHE A 252 8.12 5.85 4.67
CA PHE A 252 8.82 4.94 3.77
C PHE A 252 8.63 5.31 2.30
N ARG A 253 9.67 5.04 1.52
CA ARG A 253 9.71 5.29 0.07
C ARG A 253 9.02 4.14 -0.65
N LEU A 254 8.45 4.41 -1.83
CA LEU A 254 7.77 3.40 -2.65
C LEU A 254 8.68 2.24 -3.09
N SER A 255 10.00 2.47 -3.10
CA SER A 255 11.02 1.46 -3.42
C SER A 255 11.42 0.59 -2.23
N TYR A 256 10.85 0.80 -1.03
CA TYR A 256 11.14 -0.03 0.13
C TYR A 256 10.45 -1.39 0.00
N VAL A 257 11.16 -2.44 0.38
CA VAL A 257 10.78 -3.84 0.15
C VAL A 257 10.20 -4.41 1.45
N VAL A 258 8.92 -4.74 1.47
CA VAL A 258 8.24 -5.39 2.61
C VAL A 258 7.19 -6.38 2.13
N GLY A 259 6.38 -6.93 3.05
CA GLY A 259 5.28 -7.80 2.68
C GLY A 259 4.04 -7.07 2.17
N VAL A 260 3.09 -7.83 1.61
CA VAL A 260 1.75 -7.38 1.27
C VAL A 260 0.76 -8.51 1.50
N HIS A 261 -0.44 -8.17 1.94
CA HIS A 261 -1.56 -9.09 2.05
C HIS A 261 -2.57 -8.84 0.93
N LEU A 262 -2.91 -9.88 0.18
CA LEU A 262 -3.88 -9.83 -0.91
C LEU A 262 -5.11 -10.68 -0.58
N VAL A 263 -6.28 -10.28 -1.10
CA VAL A 263 -7.53 -11.04 -0.96
C VAL A 263 -8.23 -11.09 -2.32
N PRO A 264 -8.77 -12.26 -2.75
CA PRO A 264 -9.56 -12.36 -3.97
C PRO A 264 -10.84 -11.52 -3.89
N LEU A 265 -11.27 -11.00 -5.03
CA LEU A 265 -12.57 -10.34 -5.13
C LEU A 265 -13.70 -11.33 -4.87
N ALA A 266 -14.72 -10.90 -4.12
CA ALA A 266 -15.95 -11.64 -3.93
C ALA A 266 -16.58 -11.97 -5.29
N ALA A 267 -17.05 -13.21 -5.45
CA ALA A 267 -17.75 -13.62 -6.66
C ALA A 267 -19.02 -12.80 -6.87
N ALA A 268 -19.35 -12.50 -8.13
CA ALA A 268 -20.65 -11.95 -8.46
C ALA A 268 -21.74 -12.97 -8.09
N GLU A 269 -22.80 -12.51 -7.42
CA GLU A 269 -24.01 -13.30 -7.28
C GLU A 269 -24.59 -13.51 -8.68
N LYS A 270 -24.90 -14.78 -9.01
CA LYS A 270 -25.50 -15.16 -10.29
C LYS A 270 -27.00 -15.00 -10.25
#